data_AF-A0A946HHW0-F1
#
_entry.id   AF-A0A946HHW0-F1
#
_cell.length_a   1.000
_cell.length_b   1.000
_cell.length_c   1.000
_cell.angle_alpha   90.00
_cell.angle_beta   90.00
_cell.angle_gamma   90.00
#
_symmetry.space_group_name_H-M   'P 1'
#
loop_
_entity.id
_entity.type
_entity.pdbx_description
1 polymer ?
#
loop_
_entity_poly.entity_id
_entity_poly.type
_entity_poly.pdbx_seq_one_letter_code
_entity_poly.pdbx_strand_id
1 'polypeptide(L)' 'MDLTLSEEQRLLVSTIRTFIRRELKPLEQDIEETGMLADTVAADIRKKSQLLGLYAVNIPLEYGGGGLSVLDW' A
#
# COMPACT_ATOMS: atom_id res chain seq x y z
N MET A 1 0.14 1.66 28.21
CA MET A 1 -0.17 1.82 26.78
C MET A 1 -0.44 0.42 26.24
N ASP A 2 -1.63 0.18 25.70
CA ASP A 2 -1.94 -1.07 25.00
C ASP A 2 -1.57 -0.89 23.53
N LEU A 3 -0.79 -1.83 22.98
CA LEU A 3 -0.30 -1.82 21.60
C LEU A 3 -0.95 -2.92 20.75
N THR A 4 -2.00 -3.54 21.28
CA THR A 4 -2.76 -4.55 20.56
C THR A 4 -3.49 -3.89 19.39
N LEU A 5 -3.31 -4.44 18.19
CA LEU A 5 -3.97 -3.92 16.99
C LEU A 5 -5.49 -4.03 17.11
N SER A 6 -6.18 -2.94 16.74
CA SER A 6 -7.62 -2.93 16.52
C SER A 6 -8.01 -3.87 15.37
N GLU A 7 -9.30 -4.19 15.24
CA GLU A 7 -9.80 -4.98 14.12
C GLU A 7 -9.54 -4.29 12.77
N GLU A 8 -9.76 -2.97 12.71
CA GLU A 8 -9.51 -2.15 11.53
C GLU A 8 -8.03 -2.18 11.12
N GLN A 9 -7.11 -2.04 12.10
CA GLN A 9 -5.68 -2.14 11.86
C GLN A 9 -5.27 -3.54 11.38
N ARG A 10 -5.87 -4.61 11.92
CA ARG A 10 -5.63 -5.98 11.45
C ARG A 10 -6.08 -6.16 10.00
N LEU A 11 -7.25 -5.62 9.65
CA LEU A 11 -7.76 -5.66 8.29
C LEU A 11 -6.84 -4.90 7.33
N LEU A 12 -6.39 -3.70 7.71
CA LEU A 12 -5.42 -2.91 6.94
C LEU A 12 -4.13 -3.69 6.69
N VAL A 13 -3.52 -4.24 7.75
CA VAL A 13 -2.31 -5.06 7.65
C VAL A 13 -2.51 -6.26 6.72
N SER A 14 -3.67 -6.93 6.81
CA SER A 14 -3.98 -8.07 5.94
C SER A 14 -4.12 -7.67 4.47
N THR A 15 -4.70 -6.50 4.21
CA THR A 15 -4.88 -5.93 2.87
C THR A 15 -3.54 -5.55 2.26
N ILE A 16 -2.68 -4.86 3.02
CA ILE A 16 -1.32 -4.50 2.61
C ILE A 16 -0.49 -5.74 2.29
N ARG A 17 -0.49 -6.76 3.17
CA ARG A 17 0.25 -8.02 2.95
C ARG A 17 -0.21 -8.73 1.68
N THR A 18 -1.51 -8.71 1.40
CA THR A 18 -2.08 -9.31 0.20
C THR A 18 -1.67 -8.54 -1.04
N PHE A 19 -1.74 -7.21 -1.01
CA PHE A 19 -1.32 -6.34 -2.10
C PHE A 19 0.17 -6.54 -2.44
N ILE A 20 1.05 -6.52 -1.44
CA ILE A 20 2.49 -6.77 -1.63
C ILE A 20 2.70 -8.12 -2.30
N ARG A 21 2.08 -9.19 -1.79
CA ARG A 21 2.26 -10.55 -2.33
C ARG A 21 1.78 -10.69 -3.77
N ARG A 22 0.67 -10.06 -4.13
CA ARG A 22 0.03 -10.24 -5.43
C ARG A 22 0.55 -9.29 -6.50
N GLU A 23 0.85 -8.05 -6.12
CA GLU A 23 1.14 -6.97 -7.06
C GLU A 23 2.61 -6.58 -7.10
N LEU A 24 3.32 -6.66 -5.95
CA LEU A 24 4.71 -6.18 -5.86
C LEU A 24 5.74 -7.32 -5.95
N LYS A 25 5.52 -8.42 -5.21
CA LYS A 25 6.46 -9.55 -5.18
C LYS A 25 6.80 -10.14 -6.55
N PRO A 26 5.85 -10.31 -7.49
CA PRO A 26 6.17 -10.86 -8.80
C PRO A 26 7.15 -9.99 -9.62
N LEU A 27 7.30 -8.72 -9.26
CA LEU A 27 8.15 -7.75 -9.96
C LEU A 27 9.57 -7.71 -9.40
N GLU A 28 9.80 -8.28 -8.20
CA GLU A 28 11.08 -8.17 -7.48
C GLU A 28 12.25 -8.71 -8.33
N GLN A 29 12.09 -9.86 -8.98
CA GLN A 29 13.16 -10.48 -9.77
C GLN A 29 13.55 -9.63 -10.99
N ASP A 30 12.57 -9.22 -11.80
CA ASP A 30 12.83 -8.42 -13.00
C ASP A 30 13.47 -7.07 -12.65
N ILE A 31 13.05 -6.46 -11.54
CA ILE A 31 13.63 -5.20 -11.04
C ILE A 31 15.06 -5.43 -10.54
N GLU A 32 15.34 -6.52 -9.83
CA GLU A 32 16.70 -6.85 -9.36
C GLU A 32 17.66 -7.02 -10.54
N GLU A 33 17.22 -7.68 -11.61
CA GLU A 33 18.04 -7.94 -12.80
C GLU A 33 18.25 -6.67 -13.66
N THR A 34 17.22 -5.83 -13.80
CA THR A 34 17.24 -4.69 -14.73
C THR A 34 17.52 -3.34 -14.06
N GLY A 35 17.30 -3.24 -12.75
CA GLY A 35 17.30 -1.99 -11.99
C GLY A 35 16.14 -1.05 -12.34
N MET A 36 15.11 -1.51 -13.07
CA MET A 36 14.06 -0.66 -13.60
C MET A 36 12.65 -1.19 -13.30
N LEU A 37 11.75 -0.28 -12.98
CA LEU A 37 10.31 -0.53 -12.97
C LEU A 37 9.68 0.20 -14.17
N ALA A 38 9.03 -0.53 -15.06
CA ALA A 38 8.37 0.07 -16.21
C ALA A 38 7.25 1.04 -15.78
N ASP A 39 7.17 2.21 -16.41
CA ASP A 39 6.21 3.26 -16.07
C ASP A 39 4.74 2.78 -16.12
N THR A 40 4.42 1.91 -17.08
CA THR A 40 3.08 1.33 -17.22
C THR A 40 2.73 0.43 -16.03
N VAL A 41 3.69 -0.32 -15.50
CA VAL A 41 3.53 -1.16 -14.32
C VAL A 41 3.40 -0.29 -13.08
N ALA A 42 4.24 0.74 -12.94
CA ALA A 42 4.13 1.71 -11.84
C ALA A 42 2.76 2.40 -11.81
N ALA A 43 2.25 2.81 -12.97
CA ALA A 43 0.92 3.42 -13.10
C ALA A 43 -0.21 2.46 -12.69
N ASP A 44 -0.11 1.19 -13.07
CA ASP A 44 -1.10 0.17 -12.70
C ASP A 44 -1.09 -0.13 -11.18
N ILE A 45 0.09 -0.30 -10.57
CA ILE A 45 0.24 -0.45 -9.11
C ILE A 45 -0.36 0.76 -8.38
N ARG A 46 -0.09 1.97 -8.87
CA ARG A 46 -0.65 3.20 -8.29
C ARG A 46 -2.17 3.21 -8.37
N LYS A 47 -2.75 2.87 -9.53
CA LYS A 47 -4.20 2.80 -9.70
C LYS A 47 -4.83 1.76 -8.77
N LYS A 48 -4.24 0.57 -8.66
CA LYS A 48 -4.73 -0.50 -7.78
C LYS A 48 -4.64 -0.11 -6.30
N SER A 49 -3.54 0.49 -5.86
CA SER A 49 -3.39 0.97 -4.48
C SER A 49 -4.37 2.08 -4.13
N GLN A 50 -4.67 3.00 -5.07
CA GLN A 50 -5.70 4.01 -4.90
C GLN A 50 -7.10 3.40 -4.74
N LEU A 51 -7.46 2.41 -5.56
CA LEU A 51 -8.75 1.72 -5.47
C LEU A 51 -8.93 0.96 -4.15
N LEU A 52 -7.84 0.50 -3.54
CA LEU A 52 -7.83 -0.17 -2.24
C LEU A 52 -7.71 0.80 -1.05
N GLY A 53 -7.62 2.10 -1.30
CA GLY A 53 -7.41 3.11 -0.24
C GLY A 53 -6.02 3.04 0.42
N LEU A 54 -5.06 2.35 -0.19
CA LEU A 54 -3.68 2.19 0.31
C LEU A 54 -2.74 3.32 -0.16
N TYR A 55 -3.21 4.17 -1.07
CA TYR A 55 -2.43 5.28 -1.59
C TYR A 55 -2.62 6.53 -0.71
N ALA A 56 -1.52 7.19 -0.35
CA ALA A 56 -1.54 8.43 0.44
C ALA A 56 -2.33 8.31 1.76
N VAL A 57 -2.22 7.16 2.43
CA VAL A 57 -2.98 6.85 3.66
C VAL A 57 -2.78 7.87 4.78
N ASN A 58 -1.60 8.47 4.86
CA ASN A 58 -1.23 9.46 5.87
C ASN A 58 -1.61 10.91 5.49
N ILE A 59 -2.10 11.14 4.27
CA ILE A 59 -2.50 12.46 3.81
C ILE A 59 -3.93 12.74 4.29
N PRO A 60 -4.24 13.96 4.78
CA PRO A 60 -5.60 14.30 5.22
C PRO A 60 -6.68 14.09 4.14
N LEU A 61 -7.89 13.75 4.60
CA LEU A 61 -9.05 13.50 3.73
C LEU A 61 -9.40 14.72 2.85
N GLU A 62 -9.19 15.94 3.35
CA GLU A 62 -9.46 17.19 2.60
C GLU A 62 -8.58 17.35 1.34
N TYR A 63 -7.45 16.65 1.27
CA TYR A 63 -6.59 16.58 0.09
C TYR A 63 -6.77 15.28 -0.70
N GLY A 64 -7.77 14.46 -0.36
CA GLY A 64 -8.04 13.18 -1.01
C GLY A 64 -7.16 12.01 -0.55
N GLY A 65 -6.52 12.12 0.62
CA GLY A 65 -5.76 11.03 1.25
C GLY A 65 -6.59 10.16 2.17
N GLY A 66 -5.94 9.23 2.89
CA GLY A 66 -6.62 8.28 3.80
C GLY A 66 -6.86 8.79 5.23
N GLY A 67 -6.22 9.88 5.64
CA GLY A 67 -6.37 10.49 6.97
C GLY A 67 -5.91 9.64 8.16
N LEU A 68 -5.14 8.57 7.93
CA LEU A 68 -4.66 7.68 8.98
C LEU A 68 -3.52 8.33 9.77
N SER A 69 -3.57 8.19 11.10
CA SER A 69 -2.50 8.65 11.98
C SER A 69 -1.29 7.70 11.91
N VAL A 70 -0.12 8.14 12.40
CA VAL A 70 1.09 7.29 12.49
C VAL A 70 0.88 5.99 13.29
N LEU A 71 -0.12 5.94 14.17
CA LEU A 71 -0.42 4.73 14.93
C LEU A 71 -1.36 3.77 14.18
N ASP A 72 -1.94 4.20 13.05
CA ASP A 72 -2.98 3.46 12.33
C ASP A 72 -2.49 2.80 11.03
N TRP A 73 -1.44 3.31 10.38
CA TRP A 73 -0.93 2.80 9.10
C TRP A 73 0.39 2.04 9.18
#